data_AF-A0A1Z8NI61-F1
#
_entry.id   AF-A0A1Z8NI61-F1
#
_cell.length_a   1.000
_cell.length_b   1.000
_cell.length_c   1.000
_cell.angle_alpha   90.00
_cell.angle_beta   90.00
_cell.angle_gamma   90.00
#
_symmetry.space_group_name_H-M   'P 1'
#
loop_
_entity.id
_entity.type
_entity.pdbx_description
1 polymer ?
#
loop_
_entity_poly.entity_id
_entity_poly.type
_entity_poly.pdbx_seq_one_letter_code
_entity_poly.pdbx_strand_id
1 'polypeptide(L)'
;MVLLRGLIALALLLGIWAQPAFAETDGANLFEAHCAGCHLNGGNIIRRGKTLKLKALERYGIHGPVDIAMIATEGRGQMSGYGEVLGADGAEAVAEWIWQQVQSDWKSDAS
;
A
#
# COMPACT_ATOMS: atom_id res chain seq x y z
N MET A 1 -52.40 1.24 9.53
CA MET A 1 -51.38 1.58 10.55
C MET A 1 -50.38 0.47 10.85
N VAL A 2 -50.68 -0.82 10.64
CA VAL A 2 -49.70 -1.92 10.84
C VAL A 2 -48.71 -2.04 9.68
N LEU A 3 -49.18 -1.86 8.44
CA LEU A 3 -48.34 -1.93 7.23
C LEU A 3 -47.31 -0.78 7.13
N LEU A 4 -47.66 0.42 7.60
CA LEU A 4 -46.76 1.59 7.62
C LEU A 4 -45.64 1.45 8.66
N ARG A 5 -45.87 0.68 9.74
CA ARG A 5 -44.87 0.39 10.79
C ARG A 5 -43.85 -0.67 10.34
N GLY A 6 -44.27 -1.64 9.51
CA GLY A 6 -43.37 -2.65 8.95
C GLY A 6 -42.35 -2.07 7.96
N LEU A 7 -42.75 -1.09 7.15
CA LEU A 7 -41.87 -0.43 6.17
C LEU A 7 -40.78 0.44 6.85
N ILE A 8 -41.09 1.07 7.98
CA ILE A 8 -40.11 1.86 8.75
C ILE A 8 -39.08 0.95 9.44
N ALA A 9 -39.50 -0.24 9.93
CA ALA A 9 -38.59 -1.21 10.55
C ALA A 9 -37.60 -1.84 9.54
N LEU A 10 -38.00 -2.02 8.28
CA LEU A 10 -37.13 -2.58 7.23
C LEU A 10 -36.09 -1.57 6.72
N ALA A 11 -36.41 -0.28 6.68
CA ALA A 11 -35.46 0.77 6.30
C ALA A 11 -34.35 0.99 7.34
N LEU A 12 -34.64 0.79 8.63
CA LEU A 12 -33.66 0.91 9.72
C LEU A 12 -32.63 -0.24 9.74
N LEU A 13 -32.95 -1.41 9.17
CA LEU A 13 -32.04 -2.55 9.06
C LEU A 13 -31.01 -2.41 7.92
N LEU A 14 -31.28 -1.56 6.92
CA LEU A 14 -30.40 -1.34 5.76
C LEU A 14 -29.39 -0.19 5.96
N GLY A 15 -29.60 0.68 6.95
CA GLY A 15 -28.79 1.89 7.15
C GLY A 15 -27.53 1.75 8.03
N ILE A 16 -27.25 0.56 8.58
CA ILE A 16 -26.23 0.37 9.65
C ILE A 16 -24.83 -0.02 9.10
N TRP A 17 -24.67 -0.21 7.79
CA TRP A 17 -23.39 -0.65 7.20
C TRP A 17 -22.59 0.45 6.50
N ALA A 18 -22.87 1.73 6.76
CA ALA A 18 -21.92 2.77 6.40
C ALA A 18 -20.75 2.73 7.39
N GLN A 19 -19.74 1.92 7.08
CA GLN A 19 -18.48 1.96 7.81
C GLN A 19 -17.88 3.37 7.64
N PRO A 20 -17.30 3.96 8.70
CA PRO A 20 -16.57 5.20 8.56
C PRO A 20 -15.43 4.98 7.56
N ALA A 21 -15.46 5.71 6.45
CA ALA A 21 -14.31 5.80 5.57
C ALA A 21 -13.24 6.61 6.32
N PHE A 22 -12.33 5.92 7.00
CA PHE A 22 -11.07 6.55 7.42
C PHE A 22 -10.38 7.06 6.15
N ALA A 23 -9.82 8.26 6.21
CA ALA A 23 -9.00 8.75 5.11
C ALA A 23 -7.86 7.76 4.89
N GLU A 24 -7.81 7.16 3.71
CA GLU A 24 -6.78 6.19 3.35
C GLU A 24 -5.43 6.92 3.28
N THR A 25 -4.42 6.39 3.97
CA THR A 25 -3.05 6.90 3.89
C THR A 25 -2.56 6.75 2.45
N ASP A 26 -2.13 7.83 1.82
CA ASP A 26 -1.76 7.84 0.42
C ASP A 26 -0.37 7.22 0.19
N GLY A 27 -0.36 5.92 -0.14
CA GLY A 27 0.86 5.15 -0.40
C GLY A 27 1.67 5.67 -1.60
N ALA A 28 1.02 6.26 -2.61
CA ALA A 28 1.70 6.81 -3.78
C ALA A 28 2.54 8.03 -3.38
N ASN A 29 1.93 8.94 -2.61
CA ASN A 29 2.62 10.13 -2.11
C ASN A 29 3.75 9.77 -1.13
N LEU A 30 3.56 8.78 -0.27
CA LEU A 30 4.63 8.26 0.59
C LEU A 30 5.80 7.68 -0.22
N PHE A 31 5.49 6.92 -1.27
CA PHE A 31 6.53 6.38 -2.15
C PHE A 31 7.33 7.49 -2.83
N GLU A 32 6.67 8.51 -3.37
CA GLU A 32 7.34 9.64 -4.02
C GLU A 32 8.23 10.40 -3.04
N ALA A 33 7.73 10.66 -1.83
CA ALA A 33 8.45 11.42 -0.81
C ALA A 33 9.68 10.68 -0.24
N HIS A 34 9.63 9.35 -0.14
CA HIS A 34 10.61 8.60 0.65
C HIS A 34 11.35 7.49 -0.08
N CYS A 35 10.80 6.97 -1.18
CA CYS A 35 11.30 5.76 -1.84
C CYS A 35 11.79 6.03 -3.28
N ALA A 36 11.10 6.89 -4.03
CA ALA A 36 11.33 7.13 -5.45
C ALA A 36 12.76 7.59 -5.75
N GLY A 37 13.37 8.36 -4.84
CA GLY A 37 14.77 8.81 -4.98
C GLY A 37 15.77 7.68 -5.23
N CYS A 38 15.51 6.47 -4.72
CA CYS A 38 16.32 5.29 -5.01
C CYS A 38 15.62 4.28 -5.93
N HIS A 39 14.29 4.21 -5.89
CA HIS A 39 13.49 3.13 -6.48
C HIS A 39 12.55 3.55 -7.61
N LEU A 40 12.81 4.70 -8.25
CA LEU A 40 12.03 5.20 -9.38
C LEU A 40 11.73 4.11 -10.42
N ASN A 41 10.47 4.02 -10.87
CA ASN A 41 9.97 3.02 -11.82
C ASN A 41 10.31 1.55 -11.45
N GLY A 42 10.40 1.30 -10.14
CA GLY A 42 10.73 0.00 -9.57
C GLY A 42 12.20 -0.36 -9.65
N GLY A 43 13.07 0.57 -9.98
CA GLY A 43 14.52 0.37 -10.07
C GLY A 43 15.21 0.26 -8.70
N ASN A 44 16.53 0.37 -8.72
CA ASN A 44 17.35 0.62 -7.54
C ASN A 44 18.69 1.23 -7.99
N ILE A 45 18.89 2.53 -7.74
CA ILE A 45 20.09 3.25 -8.17
C ILE A 45 21.35 2.83 -7.39
N ILE A 46 21.18 2.34 -6.16
CA ILE A 46 22.29 1.95 -5.28
C ILE A 46 22.74 0.51 -5.59
N ARG A 47 21.80 -0.41 -5.79
CA ARG A 47 22.04 -1.83 -6.05
C ARG A 47 21.18 -2.31 -7.22
N ARG A 48 21.69 -2.20 -8.45
CA ARG A 48 20.97 -2.50 -9.71
C ARG A 48 20.27 -3.87 -9.78
N GLY A 49 20.70 -4.86 -8.99
CA GLY A 49 20.07 -6.20 -8.92
C GLY A 49 19.02 -6.37 -7.82
N LYS A 50 18.78 -5.36 -6.97
CA LYS A 50 17.82 -5.36 -5.86
C LYS A 50 16.68 -4.37 -6.12
N THR A 51 15.98 -4.59 -7.21
CA THR A 51 14.88 -3.72 -7.69
C THR A 51 13.55 -4.10 -7.05
N LEU A 52 12.53 -3.26 -7.21
CA LEU A 52 11.14 -3.57 -6.84
C LEU A 52 10.39 -4.25 -8.01
N LYS A 53 11.09 -5.08 -8.78
CA LYS A 53 10.48 -5.88 -9.86
C LYS A 53 10.20 -7.27 -9.35
N LEU A 54 9.10 -7.89 -9.76
CA LEU A 54 8.62 -9.18 -9.24
C LEU A 54 9.72 -10.24 -9.16
N LYS A 55 10.44 -10.49 -10.27
CA LYS A 55 11.54 -11.48 -10.33
C LYS A 55 12.68 -11.20 -9.34
N ALA A 56 12.94 -9.93 -9.01
CA ALA A 56 13.96 -9.56 -8.04
C ALA A 56 13.43 -9.80 -6.62
N LEU A 57 12.20 -9.37 -6.33
CA LEU A 57 11.55 -9.60 -5.04
C LEU A 57 11.49 -11.10 -4.70
N GLU A 58 11.01 -11.93 -5.62
CA GLU A 58 10.95 -13.40 -5.47
C GLU A 58 12.33 -14.01 -5.18
N ARG A 59 13.37 -13.57 -5.89
CA ARG A 59 14.75 -14.03 -5.68
C ARG A 59 15.25 -13.75 -4.25
N TYR A 60 14.78 -12.68 -3.63
CA TYR A 60 15.18 -12.28 -2.28
C TYR A 60 14.16 -12.66 -1.19
N GLY A 61 13.18 -13.50 -1.54
CA GLY A 61 12.17 -14.03 -0.62
C GLY A 61 11.17 -12.98 -0.16
N ILE A 62 10.82 -12.02 -1.02
CA ILE A 62 9.82 -10.98 -0.77
C ILE A 62 8.60 -11.32 -1.62
N HIS A 63 7.49 -11.70 -0.99
CA HIS A 63 6.35 -12.35 -1.64
C HIS A 63 5.05 -11.54 -1.57
N GLY A 64 5.06 -10.38 -0.93
CA GLY A 64 3.86 -9.55 -0.85
C GLY A 64 4.07 -8.23 -0.12
N PRO A 65 2.99 -7.46 0.04
CA PRO A 65 3.02 -6.15 0.70
C PRO A 65 3.46 -6.25 2.16
N VAL A 66 3.14 -7.34 2.88
CA VAL A 66 3.58 -7.53 4.28
C VAL A 66 5.11 -7.54 4.41
N ASP A 67 5.81 -8.27 3.54
CA ASP A 67 7.28 -8.30 3.53
C ASP A 67 7.87 -6.93 3.18
N ILE A 68 7.23 -6.21 2.26
CA ILE A 68 7.65 -4.88 1.84
C ILE A 68 7.46 -3.88 2.98
N ALA A 69 6.33 -3.93 3.69
CA ALA A 69 6.05 -3.05 4.83
C ALA A 69 7.07 -3.26 5.96
N MET A 70 7.42 -4.51 6.26
CA MET A 70 8.46 -4.84 7.23
C MET A 70 9.82 -4.24 6.81
N ILE A 71 10.22 -4.39 5.55
CA ILE A 71 11.48 -3.82 5.03
C ILE A 71 11.43 -2.29 5.01
N ALA A 72 10.30 -1.68 4.66
CA ALA A 72 10.14 -0.23 4.68
C ALA A 72 10.24 0.31 6.11
N THR A 73 9.71 -0.42 7.09
CA THR A 73 9.75 -0.06 8.51
C THR A 73 11.16 -0.19 9.08
N GLU A 74 11.78 -1.35 8.95
CA GLU A 74 13.01 -1.72 9.66
C GLU A 74 14.29 -1.46 8.84
N GLY A 75 14.15 -1.34 7.52
CA GLY A 75 15.27 -1.33 6.60
C GLY A 75 15.82 -2.73 6.32
N ARG A 76 16.77 -2.83 5.39
CA ARG A 76 17.47 -4.09 5.10
C ARG A 76 18.84 -3.83 4.48
N GLY A 77 19.89 -4.15 5.24
CA GLY A 77 21.27 -3.99 4.77
C GLY A 77 21.66 -2.52 4.61
N GLN A 78 21.80 -2.05 3.37
CA GLN A 78 22.17 -0.65 3.08
C GLN A 78 20.98 0.31 3.00
N MET A 79 19.76 -0.23 2.95
CA MET A 79 18.54 0.58 3.00
C MET A 79 18.16 0.80 4.46
N SER A 80 18.11 2.07 4.89
CA SER A 80 17.61 2.47 6.22
C SER A 80 16.13 2.13 6.38
N GLY A 81 15.66 2.02 7.62
CA GLY A 81 14.23 1.95 7.95
C GLY A 81 13.58 3.34 7.93
N TYR A 82 12.30 3.38 7.60
CA TYR A 82 11.49 4.59 7.43
C TYR A 82 10.25 4.60 8.35
N GLY A 83 10.10 3.64 9.27
CA GLY A 83 8.90 3.51 10.10
C GLY A 83 8.48 4.79 10.82
N GLU A 84 9.42 5.55 11.38
CA GLU A 84 9.13 6.82 12.06
C GLU A 84 8.52 7.88 11.13
N VAL A 85 9.03 7.99 9.90
CA VAL A 85 8.55 9.02 8.94
C VAL A 85 7.30 8.59 8.19
N LEU A 86 7.06 7.29 8.08
CA LEU A 86 5.85 6.74 7.46
C LEU A 86 4.63 6.84 8.40
N GLY A 87 4.84 6.87 9.72
CA GLY A 87 3.75 6.92 10.69
C GLY A 87 3.01 5.59 10.80
N ALA A 88 1.90 5.58 11.55
CA ALA A 88 1.25 4.36 12.04
C ALA A 88 0.78 3.39 10.93
N ASP A 89 0.24 3.91 9.82
CA ASP A 89 -0.32 3.11 8.73
C ASP A 89 0.46 3.28 7.40
N GLY A 90 1.57 4.03 7.43
CA GLY A 90 2.27 4.41 6.21
C GLY A 90 3.06 3.28 5.58
N ALA A 91 3.57 2.34 6.38
CA ALA A 91 4.31 1.20 5.88
C ALA A 91 3.42 0.25 5.08
N GLU A 92 2.22 -0.02 5.58
CA GLU A 92 1.19 -0.82 4.92
C GLU A 92 0.72 -0.13 3.64
N ALA A 93 0.41 1.17 3.72
CA ALA A 93 -0.06 1.95 2.58
C ALA A 93 0.97 1.99 1.44
N VAL A 94 2.23 2.32 1.75
CA VAL A 94 3.29 2.37 0.72
C VAL A 94 3.60 0.98 0.17
N ALA A 95 3.54 -0.06 1.01
CA ALA A 95 3.80 -1.42 0.58
C ALA A 95 2.71 -1.98 -0.34
N GLU A 96 1.44 -1.71 -0.05
CA GLU A 96 0.32 -2.08 -0.91
C GLU A 96 0.43 -1.37 -2.26
N TRP A 97 0.73 -0.07 -2.25
CA TRP A 97 0.96 0.68 -3.48
C TRP A 97 2.14 0.10 -4.28
N ILE A 98 3.29 -0.16 -3.65
CA ILE A 98 4.44 -0.80 -4.32
C ILE A 98 4.03 -2.17 -4.90
N TRP A 99 3.25 -2.96 -4.17
CA TRP A 99 2.82 -4.27 -4.63
C TRP A 99 1.91 -4.19 -5.85
N GLN A 100 1.02 -3.20 -5.92
CA GLN A 100 0.23 -2.91 -7.11
C GLN A 100 1.14 -2.57 -8.30
N GLN A 101 2.15 -1.72 -8.09
CA GLN A 101 3.13 -1.40 -9.14
C GLN A 101 3.96 -2.63 -9.56
N VAL A 102 4.32 -3.51 -8.63
CA VAL A 102 4.99 -4.78 -8.94
C VAL A 102 4.13 -5.65 -9.85
N GLN A 103 2.84 -5.79 -9.54
CA GLN A 103 1.89 -6.61 -10.30
C GLN A 103 1.61 -6.02 -11.69
N SER A 104 1.64 -4.69 -11.83
CA SER A 104 1.53 -4.01 -13.13
C SER A 104 2.85 -3.97 -13.91
N ASP A 105 3.93 -4.54 -13.36
CA ASP A 105 5.30 -4.44 -13.88
C ASP A 105 5.79 -2.99 -14.03
N TRP A 106 5.26 -2.10 -13.18
CA TRP A 106 5.47 -0.65 -13.17
C TRP A 106 5.15 -0.01 -14.51
N LYS A 107 4.19 -0.56 -15.25
CA LYS A 107 3.58 0.17 -16.35
C LYS A 107 2.72 1.26 -15.71
N SER A 108 3.00 2.52 -16.04
CA SER A 108 2.07 3.60 -15.72
C SER A 108 0.76 3.29 -16.45
N ASP A 109 -0.36 3.27 -15.74
CA ASP A 109 -1.64 3.51 -16.39
C ASP A 109 -1.46 4.84 -17.13
N ALA A 110 -1.54 4.79 -18.46
CA ALA A 110 -1.31 5.95 -19.30
C ALA A 110 -2.21 7.09 -18.81
N SER A 111 -1.59 8.12 -18.24
CA SER A 111 -2.19 9.44 -18.10
C SER A 111 -2.59 9.98 -19.47
#